data_AF-A0A5E4R0Q6-F1
#
_entry.id   AF-A0A5E4R0Q6-F1
#
_cell.length_a   1.000
_cell.length_b   1.000
_cell.length_c   1.000
_cell.angle_alpha   90.00
_cell.angle_beta   90.00
_cell.angle_gamma   90.00
#
_symmetry.space_group_name_H-M   'P 1'
#
loop_
_entity.id
_entity.type
_entity.pdbx_description
1 polymer ?
#
loop_
_entity_poly.entity_id
_entity_poly.type
_entity_poly.pdbx_seq_one_letter_code
_entity_poly.pdbx_strand_id
1 'polypeptide(L)'
;MYYLHYCVMVILFDSFECWKHFRVKRFSGEHKAVSADIDQHGIVPAEWFMQKLDHFTPTDERMWKQRYFVDDTFFDFKNGPIFLRVGGESNANAQWMVSGPWHYNAQEFKALCITLEHRYYGKSHPTNTR
;
A
#
# COMPACT_ATOMS: atom_id res chain seq x y z
N MET A 1 0.65 -47.78 -13.55
CA MET A 1 0.05 -46.77 -14.46
C MET A 1 -1.05 -45.90 -13.82
N TYR A 2 -1.72 -46.30 -12.73
CA TYR A 2 -2.76 -45.49 -12.08
C TYR A 2 -2.27 -44.26 -11.30
N TYR A 3 -1.08 -44.32 -10.70
CA TYR A 3 -0.50 -43.22 -9.92
C TYR A 3 -0.18 -41.97 -10.76
N LEU A 4 0.33 -42.16 -11.98
CA LEU A 4 0.66 -41.06 -12.87
C LEU A 4 -0.60 -40.30 -13.33
N HIS A 5 -1.70 -41.03 -13.58
CA HIS A 5 -2.98 -40.41 -13.94
C HIS A 5 -3.59 -39.63 -12.78
N TYR A 6 -3.44 -40.12 -11.54
CA TYR A 6 -3.91 -39.40 -10.35
C TYR A 6 -3.14 -38.08 -10.12
N CYS A 7 -1.81 -38.11 -10.23
CA CYS A 7 -0.99 -36.91 -10.11
C CYS A 7 -1.33 -35.85 -11.18
N VAL A 8 -1.56 -36.27 -12.43
CA VAL A 8 -1.95 -35.35 -13.51
C VAL A 8 -3.33 -34.74 -13.24
N MET A 9 -4.28 -35.52 -12.72
CA MET A 9 -5.62 -35.01 -12.35
C MET A 9 -5.57 -33.98 -11.20
N VAL A 10 -4.75 -34.21 -10.17
CA VAL A 10 -4.58 -33.27 -9.04
C VAL A 10 -3.95 -31.95 -9.52
N ILE A 11 -2.87 -32.02 -10.32
CA ILE A 11 -2.21 -30.83 -10.87
C ILE A 11 -3.18 -30.01 -11.74
N LEU A 12 -4.02 -30.67 -12.55
CA LEU A 12 -5.01 -30.00 -13.37
C LEU A 12 -6.13 -29.37 -12.52
N PHE A 13 -6.58 -30.01 -11.44
CA PHE A 13 -7.57 -29.44 -10.52
C PHE A 13 -7.04 -28.22 -9.76
N ASP A 14 -5.83 -28.30 -9.21
CA ASP A 14 -5.20 -27.19 -8.49
C ASP A 14 -4.92 -26.01 -9.43
N SER A 15 -4.50 -26.29 -10.65
CA SER A 15 -4.31 -25.25 -11.68
C SER A 15 -5.64 -24.59 -12.07
N PHE A 16 -6.73 -25.36 -12.11
CA PHE A 16 -8.06 -24.84 -12.46
C PHE A 16 -8.62 -23.94 -11.35
N GLU A 17 -8.46 -24.31 -10.08
CA GLU A 17 -8.88 -23.48 -8.95
C GLU A 17 -8.01 -22.23 -8.78
N CYS A 18 -6.68 -22.34 -8.96
CA CYS A 18 -5.80 -21.17 -9.04
C CYS A 18 -6.20 -20.23 -10.18
N TRP A 19 -6.56 -20.78 -11.34
CA TRP A 19 -6.93 -19.97 -12.50
C TRP A 19 -8.28 -19.26 -12.31
N LYS A 20 -9.27 -19.92 -11.69
CA LYS A 20 -10.53 -19.27 -11.30
C LYS A 20 -10.30 -18.14 -10.31
N HIS A 21 -9.48 -18.35 -9.28
CA HIS A 21 -9.20 -17.33 -8.27
C HIS A 21 -8.44 -16.13 -8.86
N PHE A 22 -7.51 -16.38 -9.78
CA PHE A 22 -6.73 -15.35 -10.45
C PHE A 22 -7.53 -14.55 -11.50
N ARG A 23 -8.42 -15.20 -12.28
CA ARG A 23 -9.22 -14.50 -13.31
C ARG A 23 -10.37 -13.69 -12.73
N VAL A 24 -11.05 -14.19 -11.69
CA VAL A 24 -12.25 -13.53 -11.15
C VAL A 24 -11.91 -12.20 -10.48
N LYS A 25 -10.77 -12.12 -9.76
CA LYS A 25 -10.33 -10.88 -9.11
C LYS A 25 -9.84 -9.79 -10.08
N ARG A 26 -9.39 -10.16 -11.29
CA ARG A 26 -8.75 -9.22 -12.23
C ARG A 26 -9.72 -8.51 -13.18
N PHE A 27 -10.96 -8.98 -13.33
CA PHE A 27 -11.88 -8.48 -14.38
C PHE A 27 -13.23 -7.95 -13.90
N SER A 28 -13.57 -8.06 -12.61
CA SER A 28 -14.85 -7.56 -12.08
C SER A 28 -14.70 -6.25 -11.31
N GLY A 29 -14.66 -5.13 -12.03
CA GLY A 29 -15.24 -3.87 -11.52
C GLY A 29 -14.45 -3.00 -10.54
N GLU A 30 -13.13 -3.12 -10.44
CA GLU A 30 -12.30 -2.32 -9.51
C GLU A 30 -12.56 -0.80 -9.60
N HIS A 31 -12.83 -0.24 -10.79
CA HIS A 31 -13.08 1.19 -10.94
C HIS A 31 -14.33 1.72 -10.19
N LYS A 32 -15.39 0.91 -10.04
CA LYS A 32 -16.61 1.34 -9.30
C LYS A 32 -16.48 1.13 -7.80
N ALA A 33 -15.70 0.12 -7.37
CA ALA A 33 -15.41 -0.11 -5.97
C ALA A 33 -14.52 1.01 -5.40
N VAL A 34 -13.48 1.42 -6.15
CA VAL A 34 -12.58 2.51 -5.75
C VAL A 34 -13.32 3.83 -5.52
N SER A 35 -14.29 4.19 -6.39
CA SER A 35 -15.06 5.42 -6.18
C SER A 35 -15.97 5.36 -4.95
N ALA A 36 -16.61 4.20 -4.70
CA ALA A 36 -17.48 4.02 -3.56
C ALA A 36 -16.72 4.02 -2.22
N ASP A 37 -15.51 3.45 -2.19
CA ASP A 37 -14.65 3.43 -0.99
C ASP A 37 -14.12 4.83 -0.65
N ILE A 38 -13.72 5.62 -1.66
CA ILE A 38 -13.31 7.03 -1.50
C ILE A 38 -14.45 7.87 -0.91
N ASP A 39 -15.68 7.66 -1.39
CA ASP A 39 -16.85 8.42 -0.94
C ASP A 39 -17.24 8.09 0.52
N GLN A 40 -16.96 6.87 1.00
CA GLN A 40 -17.21 6.49 2.39
C GLN A 40 -16.11 6.91 3.38
N HIS A 41 -14.84 6.80 2.98
CA HIS A 41 -13.70 6.99 3.90
C HIS A 41 -13.08 8.38 3.81
N GLY A 42 -13.43 9.16 2.77
CA GLY A 42 -12.81 10.45 2.50
C GLY A 42 -11.35 10.30 2.05
N ILE A 43 -10.75 11.41 1.61
CA ILE A 43 -9.35 11.42 1.21
C ILE A 43 -8.47 11.52 2.47
N VAL A 44 -7.61 10.52 2.67
CA VAL A 44 -6.62 10.52 3.77
C VAL A 44 -5.81 11.83 3.76
N PRO A 45 -5.79 12.59 4.87
CA PRO A 45 -5.10 13.87 4.91
C PRO A 45 -3.58 13.69 4.79
N ALA A 46 -2.93 14.68 4.18
CA ALA A 46 -1.47 14.72 4.11
C ALA A 46 -0.89 15.18 5.46
N GLU A 47 0.03 14.39 6.00
CA GLU A 47 0.79 14.72 7.20
C GLU A 47 2.27 14.93 6.88
N TRP A 48 3.01 15.48 7.84
CA TRP A 48 4.39 15.90 7.67
C TRP A 48 5.23 15.54 8.88
N PHE A 49 6.30 14.80 8.67
CA PHE A 49 7.26 14.48 9.73
C PHE A 49 8.59 15.18 9.45
N MET A 50 9.29 15.53 10.52
CA MET A 50 10.60 16.15 10.44
C MET A 50 11.66 15.06 10.22
N GLN A 51 12.33 15.11 9.06
CA GLN A 51 13.37 14.18 8.65
C GLN A 51 14.73 14.88 8.61
N LYS A 52 15.81 14.16 8.93
CA LYS A 52 17.17 14.68 8.74
C LYS A 52 17.42 14.98 7.26
N LEU A 53 18.10 16.09 6.99
CA LEU A 53 18.51 16.44 5.64
C LEU A 53 19.58 15.46 5.14
N ASP A 54 20.60 15.24 5.97
CA ASP A 54 21.71 14.35 5.69
C ASP A 54 21.85 13.31 6.81
N HIS A 55 21.68 12.04 6.46
CA HIS A 55 21.86 10.91 7.38
C HIS A 55 23.31 10.43 7.45
N PHE A 56 24.18 10.88 6.54
CA PHE A 56 25.58 10.47 6.42
C PHE A 56 26.55 11.40 7.16
N THR A 57 26.11 12.62 7.47
CA THR A 57 26.88 13.62 8.23
C THR A 57 26.27 13.78 9.64
N PRO A 58 26.84 13.14 10.69
CA PRO A 58 26.23 13.16 12.02
C PRO A 58 26.14 14.54 12.67
N THR A 59 27.00 15.47 12.26
CA THR A 59 27.04 16.86 12.74
C THR A 59 26.05 17.77 12.00
N ASP A 60 25.40 17.28 10.95
CA ASP A 60 24.36 18.04 10.27
C ASP A 60 23.02 17.89 11.01
N GLU A 61 22.57 18.99 11.61
CA GLU A 61 21.32 19.07 12.35
C GLU A 61 20.14 19.59 11.50
N ARG A 62 20.36 19.86 10.21
CA ARG A 62 19.30 20.38 9.34
C ARG A 62 18.20 19.34 9.18
N MET A 63 16.96 19.82 9.29
CA MET A 63 15.76 19.01 9.17
C MET A 63 14.84 19.56 8.07
N TRP A 64 14.01 18.70 7.49
CA TRP A 64 13.03 19.07 6.47
C TRP A 64 11.73 18.30 6.68
N LYS A 65 10.63 18.81 6.10
CA LYS A 65 9.31 18.17 6.19
C LYS A 65 9.15 17.16 5.06
N GLN A 66 9.02 15.89 5.41
CA GLN A 66 8.71 14.82 4.46
C GLN A 66 7.24 14.43 4.62
N ARG A 67 6.53 14.32 3.49
CA ARG A 67 5.09 14.06 3.49
C ARG A 67 4.81 12.56 3.66
N TYR A 68 3.74 12.25 4.36
CA TYR A 68 3.21 10.90 4.48
C TYR A 68 1.68 10.92 4.62
N PHE A 69 1.09 9.74 4.56
CA PHE A 69 -0.35 9.50 4.74
C PHE A 69 -0.53 8.31 5.70
N VAL A 70 -1.53 8.38 6.57
CA VAL A 70 -1.87 7.34 7.53
C VAL A 70 -3.34 6.98 7.40
N ASP A 71 -3.62 5.69 7.27
CA ASP A 71 -4.98 5.14 7.31
C ASP A 71 -5.05 4.12 8.44
N ASP A 72 -5.82 4.46 9.47
CA ASP A 72 -6.05 3.66 10.66
C ASP A 72 -7.47 3.07 10.71
N THR A 73 -8.24 3.16 9.61
CA THR A 73 -9.65 2.75 9.54
C THR A 73 -9.90 1.35 10.13
N PHE A 74 -9.02 0.39 9.85
CA PHE A 74 -9.18 -1.00 10.29
C PHE A 74 -8.21 -1.42 11.40
N PHE A 75 -7.42 -0.49 11.92
CA PHE A 75 -6.29 -0.81 12.77
C PHE A 75 -6.74 -1.34 14.15
N ASP A 76 -6.27 -2.53 14.52
CA ASP A 76 -6.34 -2.98 15.91
C ASP A 76 -5.20 -2.33 16.70
N PHE A 77 -5.51 -1.27 17.47
CA PHE A 77 -4.55 -0.56 18.30
C PHE A 77 -3.82 -1.43 19.35
N LYS A 78 -4.31 -2.65 19.62
CA LYS A 78 -3.69 -3.57 20.58
C LYS A 78 -2.69 -4.53 19.93
N ASN A 79 -3.01 -5.10 18.76
CA ASN A 79 -2.21 -6.18 18.15
C ASN A 79 -2.00 -6.05 16.63
N GLY A 80 -2.52 -4.99 16.00
CA GLY A 80 -2.47 -4.81 14.57
C GLY A 80 -1.03 -4.60 14.07
N PRO A 81 -0.65 -5.15 12.91
CA PRO A 81 0.64 -4.87 12.29
C PRO A 81 0.65 -3.46 11.66
N ILE A 82 1.86 -2.96 11.38
CA ILE A 82 2.04 -1.72 10.59
C ILE A 82 2.50 -2.12 9.19
N PHE A 83 1.74 -1.68 8.19
CA PHE A 83 2.09 -1.79 6.79
C PHE A 83 2.69 -0.46 6.33
N LEU A 84 3.98 -0.47 6.00
CA LEU A 84 4.71 0.68 5.48
C LEU A 84 4.97 0.54 3.98
N ARG A 85 4.48 1.49 3.19
CA ARG A 85 4.81 1.65 1.78
C ARG A 85 5.74 2.83 1.61
N VAL A 86 6.90 2.59 0.99
CA VAL A 86 7.79 3.66 0.53
C VAL A 86 7.41 4.01 -0.90
N GLY A 87 7.11 5.28 -1.17
CA GLY A 87 6.80 5.76 -2.51
C GLY A 87 7.95 5.53 -3.48
N GLY A 88 7.61 5.39 -4.77
CA GLY A 88 8.59 5.37 -5.86
C GLY A 88 8.92 6.78 -6.36
N GLU A 89 9.25 6.88 -7.64
CA GLU A 89 9.72 8.09 -8.32
C GLU A 89 8.57 9.03 -8.74
N SER A 90 7.58 9.23 -7.86
CA SER A 90 6.40 10.04 -8.17
C SER A 90 5.73 10.65 -6.94
N ASN A 91 4.83 11.59 -7.19
CA ASN A 91 4.00 12.23 -6.18
C ASN A 91 3.14 11.19 -5.45
N ALA A 92 3.24 11.14 -4.12
CA ALA A 92 2.40 10.26 -3.32
C ALA A 92 0.93 10.66 -3.39
N ASN A 93 0.06 9.68 -3.62
CA ASN A 93 -1.38 9.85 -3.79
C ASN A 93 -2.16 9.17 -2.66
N ALA A 94 -3.00 9.92 -1.96
CA ALA A 94 -3.87 9.42 -0.90
C ALA A 94 -4.86 8.35 -1.38
N GLN A 95 -5.21 8.31 -2.67
CA GLN A 95 -6.08 7.29 -3.26
C GLN A 95 -5.51 5.88 -3.13
N TRP A 96 -4.17 5.75 -3.02
CA TRP A 96 -3.52 4.46 -2.81
C TRP A 96 -3.71 3.88 -1.40
N MET A 97 -4.20 4.70 -0.46
CA MET A 97 -4.48 4.26 0.92
C MET A 97 -5.85 3.59 1.02
N VAL A 98 -6.82 4.09 0.26
CA VAL A 98 -8.24 3.70 0.36
C VAL A 98 -8.66 2.73 -0.75
N SER A 99 -7.71 2.13 -1.48
CA SER A 99 -8.03 1.23 -2.58
C SER A 99 -6.97 0.18 -2.87
N GLY A 100 -7.39 -0.88 -3.57
CA GLY A 100 -6.52 -1.95 -4.04
C GLY A 100 -6.01 -2.87 -2.93
N PRO A 101 -5.02 -3.73 -3.23
CA PRO A 101 -4.53 -4.77 -2.31
C PRO A 101 -4.06 -4.24 -0.94
N TRP A 102 -3.61 -2.99 -0.90
CA TRP A 102 -3.17 -2.35 0.36
C TRP A 102 -4.32 -2.20 1.35
N HIS A 103 -5.44 -1.64 0.88
CA HIS A 103 -6.62 -1.40 1.69
C HIS A 103 -7.31 -2.72 2.09
N TYR A 104 -7.42 -3.67 1.14
CA TYR A 104 -8.00 -4.99 1.44
C TYR A 104 -7.17 -5.77 2.48
N ASN A 105 -5.84 -5.75 2.37
CA ASN A 105 -4.98 -6.39 3.35
C ASN A 105 -5.07 -5.67 4.71
N ALA A 106 -5.21 -4.35 4.75
CA ALA A 106 -5.41 -3.62 6.00
C ALA A 106 -6.68 -4.09 6.73
N GLN A 107 -7.77 -4.30 5.99
CA GLN A 107 -9.02 -4.82 6.53
C GLN A 107 -8.90 -6.24 7.07
N GLU A 108 -8.19 -7.11 6.36
CA GLU A 108 -7.97 -8.52 6.71
C GLU A 108 -7.07 -8.66 7.94
N PHE A 109 -5.92 -7.98 7.95
CA PHE A 109 -4.90 -8.10 9.00
C PHE A 109 -5.09 -7.11 10.16
N LYS A 110 -6.11 -6.25 10.10
CA LYS A 110 -6.33 -5.15 11.05
C LYS A 110 -5.10 -4.26 11.19
N ALA A 111 -4.52 -3.91 10.05
CA ALA A 111 -3.24 -3.21 9.98
C ALA A 111 -3.40 -1.69 9.96
N LEU A 112 -2.40 -0.98 10.50
CA LEU A 112 -2.20 0.44 10.25
C LEU A 112 -1.47 0.59 8.92
N CYS A 113 -2.03 1.37 8.00
CA CYS A 113 -1.39 1.63 6.72
C CYS A 113 -0.70 2.99 6.73
N ILE A 114 0.57 3.02 6.30
CA ILE A 114 1.35 4.25 6.16
C ILE A 114 1.97 4.28 4.76
N THR A 115 1.77 5.37 4.03
CA THR A 115 2.52 5.65 2.79
C THR A 115 3.44 6.84 2.99
N LEU A 116 4.74 6.60 2.82
CA LEU A 116 5.80 7.59 2.92
C LEU A 116 6.15 8.10 1.53
N GLU A 117 6.08 9.42 1.30
CA GLU A 117 6.52 9.98 0.02
C GLU A 117 8.04 9.98 -0.08
N HIS A 118 8.57 9.52 -1.22
CA HIS A 118 10.00 9.52 -1.46
C HIS A 118 10.56 10.96 -1.51
N ARG A 119 11.75 11.16 -0.95
CA ARG A 119 12.44 12.46 -1.02
C ARG A 119 12.69 12.88 -2.48
N TYR A 120 12.57 14.18 -2.75
CA TYR A 120 12.64 14.83 -4.06
C TYR A 120 11.43 14.64 -4.98
N TYR A 121 10.36 13.99 -4.52
CA TYR A 121 9.15 13.79 -5.30
C TYR A 121 7.94 14.50 -4.69
N GLY A 122 6.99 14.85 -5.55
CA GLY A 122 5.71 15.46 -5.20
C GLY A 122 5.85 16.71 -4.34
N LYS A 123 5.51 16.62 -3.04
CA LYS A 123 5.65 17.74 -2.10
C LYS A 123 6.82 17.57 -1.11
N SER A 124 7.56 16.46 -1.21
CA SER A 124 8.65 16.12 -0.29
C SER A 124 10.00 16.59 -0.82
N HIS A 125 10.23 17.90 -0.73
CA HIS A 125 11.48 18.54 -1.20
C HIS A 125 12.35 18.96 0.00
N PRO A 126 13.56 18.39 0.17
CA PRO A 126 14.43 18.74 1.30
C PRO A 126 15.03 20.15 1.22
N THR A 127 15.19 20.69 0.01
CA THR A 127 15.74 22.03 -0.24
C THR A 127 14.80 22.85 -1.12
N ASN A 128 14.91 24.18 -1.06
CA ASN A 128 14.07 25.10 -1.83
C ASN A 128 14.43 25.18 -3.32
N THR A 129 15.32 24.32 -3.82
CA THR A 129 15.73 24.29 -5.22
C THR A 129 14.78 23.39 -6.00
N ARG A 130 13.98 23.99 -6.89
CA ARG A 130 13.29 23.30 -7.99
C ARG A 130 14.08 23.46 -9.27
#